data_AF-A0A2R4G2N3-F1
#
_entry.id   AF-A0A2R4G2N3-F1
#
_cell.length_a   1.000
_cell.length_b   1.000
_cell.length_c   1.000
_cell.angle_alpha   90.00
_cell.angle_beta   90.00
_cell.angle_gamma   90.00
#
_symmetry.space_group_name_H-M   'P 1'
#
loop_
_entity.id
_entity.type
_entity.pdbx_description
1 polymer ?
#
loop_
_entity_poly.entity_id
_entity_poly.type
_entity_poly.pdbx_seq_one_letter_code
_entity_poly.pdbx_strand_id
1 'polypeptide(L)'
;MTKNVMPSAADFDAWTQEDEDKALEVSAERMKVKHLIKDDGVWFLAPHGHIYKLPLNLSIDDFVRLSDLQSNTEQIQTLKDILAAFAGEDAAKELAKEPAMVPFNILNDYGELLAKIQGVELGKSSASASSSKETPAVE
;
A
#
# COMPACT_ATOMS: atom_id res chain seq x y z
N MET A 1 15.53 -1.14 -26.16
CA MET A 1 14.60 -2.16 -26.71
C MET A 1 14.87 -3.46 -25.97
N THR A 2 14.13 -3.74 -24.91
CA THR A 2 14.12 -5.07 -24.30
C THR A 2 13.31 -5.97 -25.22
N LYS A 3 13.95 -6.98 -25.83
CA LYS A 3 13.22 -8.01 -26.59
C LYS A 3 12.31 -8.73 -25.61
N ASN A 4 11.00 -8.72 -25.87
CA ASN A 4 10.02 -9.49 -25.11
C ASN A 4 10.18 -10.97 -25.49
N VAL A 5 11.16 -11.63 -24.90
CA VAL A 5 11.40 -13.08 -25.09
C VAL A 5 10.45 -13.82 -24.18
N MET A 6 9.63 -14.69 -24.77
CA MET A 6 8.72 -15.55 -24.02
C MET A 6 9.54 -16.68 -23.34
N PRO A 7 9.29 -16.99 -22.06
CA PRO A 7 9.95 -18.11 -21.38
C PRO A 7 9.64 -19.46 -22.05
N SER A 8 10.59 -20.38 -22.00
CA SER A 8 10.47 -21.77 -22.45
C SER A 8 10.11 -22.70 -21.28
N ALA A 9 9.67 -23.93 -21.56
CA ALA A 9 9.34 -24.92 -20.52
C ALA A 9 10.51 -25.19 -19.55
N ALA A 10 11.75 -25.24 -20.08
CA ALA A 10 12.95 -25.46 -19.26
C ALA A 10 13.20 -24.32 -18.25
N ASP A 11 12.75 -23.09 -18.55
CA ASP A 11 12.87 -21.96 -17.63
C ASP A 11 11.96 -22.14 -16.41
N PHE A 12 10.80 -22.80 -16.56
CA PHE A 12 9.92 -23.13 -15.44
C PHE A 12 10.48 -24.24 -14.56
N ASP A 13 11.10 -25.27 -15.17
CA ASP A 13 11.72 -26.38 -14.43
C ASP A 13 12.96 -25.92 -13.64
N ALA A 14 13.67 -24.91 -14.16
CA ALA A 14 14.85 -24.33 -13.52
C ALA A 14 14.51 -23.20 -12.52
N TRP A 15 13.24 -22.77 -12.43
CA TRP A 15 12.82 -21.68 -11.56
C TRP A 15 12.90 -22.08 -10.09
N THR A 16 13.75 -21.39 -9.33
CA THR A 16 13.94 -21.68 -7.91
C THR A 16 13.20 -20.68 -7.02
N GLN A 17 13.08 -21.00 -5.72
CA GLN A 17 12.55 -20.05 -4.73
C GLN A 17 13.41 -18.78 -4.64
N GLU A 18 14.74 -18.90 -4.81
CA GLU A 18 15.62 -17.74 -4.79
C GLU A 18 15.38 -16.82 -6.00
N ASP A 19 15.06 -17.38 -7.17
CA ASP A 19 14.68 -16.61 -8.35
C ASP A 19 13.32 -15.91 -8.16
N GLU A 20 12.35 -16.62 -7.56
CA GLU A 20 11.06 -16.06 -7.17
C GLU A 20 11.23 -14.87 -6.21
N ASP A 21 11.98 -15.04 -5.12
CA ASP A 21 12.18 -14.01 -4.12
C ASP A 21 12.85 -12.75 -4.72
N LYS A 22 13.87 -12.93 -5.58
CA LYS A 22 14.51 -11.83 -6.32
C LYS A 22 13.53 -11.15 -7.28
N ALA A 23 12.72 -11.92 -8.00
CA ALA A 23 11.74 -11.39 -8.94
C ALA A 23 10.64 -10.59 -8.22
N LEU A 24 10.21 -11.06 -7.05
CA LEU A 24 9.28 -10.35 -6.17
C LEU A 24 9.88 -9.05 -5.64
N GLU A 25 11.13 -9.06 -5.16
CA GLU A 25 11.83 -7.84 -4.69
C GLU A 25 11.92 -6.78 -5.79
N VAL A 26 12.38 -7.17 -6.99
CA VAL A 26 12.46 -6.26 -8.14
C VAL A 26 11.07 -5.75 -8.53
N SER A 27 10.04 -6.59 -8.43
CA SER A 27 8.65 -6.19 -8.72
C SER A 27 8.11 -5.23 -7.67
N ALA A 28 8.43 -5.42 -6.39
CA ALA A 28 8.05 -4.53 -5.31
C ALA A 28 8.73 -3.16 -5.43
N GLU A 29 10.03 -3.12 -5.73
CA GLU A 29 10.78 -1.87 -5.93
C GLU A 29 10.22 -1.05 -7.10
N ARG A 30 9.71 -1.69 -8.16
CA ARG A 30 9.02 -1.01 -9.27
C ARG A 30 7.69 -0.36 -8.88
N MET A 31 7.07 -0.79 -7.79
CA MET A 31 5.80 -0.27 -7.27
C MET A 31 5.98 0.68 -6.09
N LYS A 32 7.23 0.93 -5.69
CA LYS A 32 7.57 1.75 -4.52
C LYS A 32 7.15 3.20 -4.74
N VAL A 33 6.49 3.75 -3.73
CA VAL A 33 6.07 5.14 -3.71
C VAL A 33 7.07 5.91 -2.85
N LYS A 34 7.43 7.12 -3.29
CA LYS A 34 8.22 8.04 -2.47
C LYS A 34 7.29 9.06 -1.85
N HIS A 35 7.57 9.49 -0.62
CA HIS A 35 6.79 10.54 0.01
C HIS A 35 7.67 11.64 0.59
N LEU A 36 7.10 12.84 0.73
CA LEU A 36 7.69 13.93 1.50
C LEU A 36 6.59 14.71 2.22
N ILE A 37 6.93 15.24 3.39
CA ILE A 37 6.06 16.16 4.13
C ILE A 37 6.46 17.58 3.75
N LYS A 38 5.49 18.38 3.31
CA LYS A 38 5.71 19.79 2.98
C LYS A 38 4.43 20.58 3.22
N ASP A 39 4.59 21.74 3.86
CA ASP A 39 3.50 22.64 4.24
C ASP A 39 2.49 21.91 5.15
N ASP A 40 1.21 21.87 4.76
CA ASP A 40 0.10 21.26 5.51
C ASP A 40 -0.23 19.82 5.07
N GLY A 41 0.59 19.23 4.20
CA GLY A 41 0.29 17.95 3.57
C GLY A 41 1.49 17.02 3.41
N VAL A 42 1.16 15.80 3.01
CA VAL A 42 2.12 14.83 2.49
C VAL A 42 1.91 14.66 1.00
N TRP A 43 3.02 14.54 0.29
CA TRP A 43 3.06 14.38 -1.16
C TRP A 43 3.64 13.00 -1.49
N PHE A 44 2.93 12.24 -2.32
CA PHE A 44 3.32 10.92 -2.79
C PHE A 44 3.68 10.98 -4.27
N LEU A 45 4.87 10.49 -4.64
CA LEU A 45 5.32 10.32 -6.00
C LEU A 45 5.23 8.83 -6.37
N ALA A 46 4.30 8.52 -7.27
CA ALA A 46 4.12 7.18 -7.82
C ALA A 46 5.24 6.84 -8.85
N PRO A 47 5.49 5.54 -9.12
CA PRO A 47 6.51 5.11 -10.08
C PRO A 47 6.37 5.70 -11.48
N HIS A 48 5.14 5.98 -11.92
CA HIS A 48 4.85 6.55 -13.24
C HIS A 48 4.94 8.09 -13.28
N GLY A 49 5.35 8.72 -12.18
CA GLY A 49 5.56 10.18 -12.10
C GLY A 49 4.34 10.98 -11.65
N HIS A 50 3.21 10.33 -11.39
CA HIS A 50 2.04 10.99 -10.82
C HIS A 50 2.30 11.41 -9.37
N ILE A 51 1.82 12.59 -9.01
CA ILE A 51 1.99 13.18 -7.67
C ILE A 51 0.62 13.34 -7.02
N TYR A 52 0.48 12.84 -5.80
CA TYR A 52 -0.75 12.89 -5.02
C TYR A 52 -0.53 13.65 -3.72
N LYS A 53 -1.41 14.60 -3.40
CA LYS A 53 -1.39 15.32 -2.11
C LYS A 53 -2.45 14.72 -1.19
N LEU A 54 -2.06 14.35 0.03
CA LEU A 54 -2.99 13.98 1.11
C LEU A 54 -2.82 14.94 2.30
N PRO A 55 -3.92 15.25 3.02
CA PRO A 55 -3.87 16.15 4.17
C PRO A 55 -3.16 15.49 5.37
N LEU A 56 -2.48 16.26 6.23
CA LEU A 56 -1.98 15.71 7.50
C LEU A 56 -2.98 15.85 8.65
N ASN A 57 -3.97 16.73 8.49
CA ASN A 57 -5.01 17.06 9.47
C ASN A 57 -6.34 16.37 9.17
N LEU A 58 -6.31 15.04 8.94
CA LEU A 58 -7.51 14.24 8.73
C LEU A 58 -8.55 14.47 9.82
N SER A 59 -9.82 14.56 9.42
CA SER A 59 -10.93 14.54 10.38
C SER A 59 -11.02 13.18 11.06
N ILE A 60 -11.60 13.14 12.26
CA ILE A 60 -11.82 11.87 12.99
C ILE A 60 -12.70 10.93 12.14
N ASP A 61 -13.72 11.46 11.46
CA ASP A 61 -14.63 10.67 10.63
C ASP A 61 -13.90 10.02 9.44
N ASP A 62 -13.02 10.75 8.75
CA ASP A 62 -12.24 10.21 7.64
C ASP A 62 -11.19 9.19 8.10
N PHE A 63 -10.61 9.41 9.28
CA PHE A 63 -9.66 8.50 9.89
C PHE A 63 -10.29 7.16 10.30
N VAL A 64 -11.46 7.20 10.95
CA VAL A 64 -12.24 6.00 11.29
C VAL A 64 -12.64 5.28 10.01
N ARG A 65 -13.13 6.03 9.01
CA ARG A 65 -13.48 5.46 7.70
C ARG A 65 -12.31 4.75 7.03
N LEU A 66 -11.06 5.20 7.20
CA LEU A 66 -9.89 4.49 6.67
C LEU A 66 -9.53 3.23 7.50
N SER A 67 -9.71 3.29 8.82
CA SER A 67 -9.27 2.25 9.75
C SER A 67 -10.21 1.04 9.80
N ASP A 68 -11.51 1.26 9.55
CA ASP A 68 -12.54 0.23 9.64
C ASP A 68 -12.70 -0.62 8.35
N LEU A 69 -11.94 -0.29 7.29
CA LEU A 69 -12.09 -0.95 5.99
C LEU A 69 -11.49 -2.35 6.01
N GLN A 70 -12.33 -3.34 5.74
CA GLN A 70 -11.97 -4.75 5.74
C GLN A 70 -11.50 -5.22 4.35
N SER A 71 -11.90 -4.51 3.28
CA SER A 71 -11.61 -4.89 1.91
C SER A 71 -10.70 -3.90 1.19
N ASN A 72 -9.75 -4.48 0.45
CA ASN A 72 -8.85 -3.81 -0.48
C ASN A 72 -9.56 -2.84 -1.45
N THR A 73 -10.75 -3.20 -1.94
CA THR A 73 -11.52 -2.34 -2.86
C THR A 73 -12.09 -1.11 -2.16
N GLU A 74 -12.56 -1.27 -0.92
CA GLU A 74 -13.11 -0.17 -0.12
C GLU A 74 -12.01 0.81 0.31
N GLN A 75 -10.82 0.29 0.63
CA GLN A 75 -9.62 1.07 0.91
C GLN A 75 -9.23 1.95 -0.29
N ILE A 76 -9.14 1.36 -1.48
CA ILE A 76 -8.85 2.13 -2.71
C ILE A 76 -9.92 3.18 -2.97
N GLN A 77 -11.20 2.84 -2.82
CA GLN A 77 -12.27 3.81 -3.05
C GLN A 77 -12.21 4.96 -2.04
N THR A 78 -11.95 4.67 -0.77
CA THR A 78 -11.78 5.71 0.26
C THR A 78 -10.58 6.61 -0.03
N LEU A 79 -9.44 6.06 -0.49
CA LEU A 79 -8.31 6.87 -0.93
C LEU A 79 -8.70 7.80 -2.09
N LYS A 80 -9.45 7.29 -3.08
CA LYS A 80 -9.95 8.10 -4.19
C LYS A 80 -10.86 9.23 -3.71
N ASP A 81 -11.74 8.96 -2.75
CA ASP A 81 -12.64 9.98 -2.20
C ASP A 81 -11.86 11.08 -1.46
N ILE A 82 -10.83 10.71 -0.69
CA ILE A 82 -9.93 11.67 -0.04
C ILE A 82 -9.18 12.49 -1.10
N LEU A 83 -8.62 11.85 -2.12
CA LEU A 83 -7.94 12.58 -3.20
C LEU A 83 -8.88 13.53 -3.94
N ALA A 84 -10.11 13.11 -4.23
CA ALA A 84 -11.10 13.97 -4.87
C ALA A 84 -11.41 15.21 -4.00
N ALA A 85 -11.56 15.03 -2.69
CA ALA A 85 -11.83 16.10 -1.75
C ALA A 85 -10.66 17.10 -1.59
N PHE A 86 -9.42 16.61 -1.56
CA PHE A 86 -8.24 17.42 -1.19
C PHE A 86 -7.32 17.82 -2.35
N ALA A 87 -7.29 17.02 -3.42
CA ALA A 87 -6.44 17.23 -4.60
C ALA A 87 -7.25 17.37 -5.91
N GLY A 88 -8.58 17.19 -5.84
CA GLY A 88 -9.50 17.31 -6.97
C GLY A 88 -9.77 15.98 -7.68
N GLU A 89 -10.89 15.94 -8.40
CA GLU A 89 -11.38 14.76 -9.14
C GLU A 89 -10.36 14.18 -10.14
N ASP A 90 -9.51 15.02 -10.72
CA ASP A 90 -8.52 14.56 -11.69
C ASP A 90 -7.43 13.71 -11.01
N ALA A 91 -7.05 14.01 -9.77
CA ALA A 91 -6.12 13.17 -9.01
C ALA A 91 -6.70 11.77 -8.74
N ALA A 92 -8.00 11.68 -8.41
CA ALA A 92 -8.68 10.42 -8.19
C ALA A 92 -8.80 9.57 -9.48
N LYS A 93 -8.99 10.21 -10.64
CA LYS A 93 -9.02 9.54 -11.95
C LYS A 93 -7.65 9.04 -12.37
N GLU A 94 -6.58 9.80 -12.13
CA GLU A 94 -5.22 9.35 -12.41
C GLU A 94 -4.84 8.18 -11.51
N LEU A 95 -5.19 8.21 -10.23
CA LEU A 95 -4.96 7.08 -9.32
C LEU A 95 -5.64 5.79 -9.82
N ALA A 96 -6.83 5.88 -10.43
CA ALA A 96 -7.53 4.72 -10.98
C ALA A 96 -6.82 4.05 -12.17
N LYS A 97 -5.82 4.70 -12.76
CA LYS A 97 -4.98 4.16 -13.85
C LYS A 97 -3.69 3.52 -13.35
N GLU A 98 -3.34 3.74 -12.08
CA GLU A 98 -2.14 3.16 -11.48
C GLU A 98 -2.33 1.65 -11.23
N PRO A 99 -1.24 0.86 -11.20
CA PRO A 99 -1.29 -0.51 -10.72
C PRO A 99 -1.83 -0.56 -9.29
N ALA A 100 -2.66 -1.54 -8.96
CA ALA A 100 -3.35 -1.63 -7.67
C ALA A 100 -2.42 -1.52 -6.44
N MET A 101 -1.18 -2.01 -6.55
CA MET A 101 -0.18 -1.90 -5.49
C MET A 101 0.21 -0.47 -5.13
N VAL A 102 0.12 0.47 -6.07
CA VAL A 102 0.50 1.87 -5.85
C VAL A 102 -0.46 2.56 -4.85
N PRO A 103 -1.80 2.53 -5.05
CA PRO A 103 -2.77 2.95 -4.03
C PRO A 103 -2.55 2.32 -2.65
N PHE A 104 -2.25 1.01 -2.58
CA PHE A 104 -1.98 0.34 -1.29
C PHE A 104 -0.71 0.85 -0.63
N ASN A 105 0.35 1.05 -1.40
CA ASN A 105 1.60 1.60 -0.88
C ASN A 105 1.40 3.04 -0.37
N ILE A 106 0.60 3.86 -1.07
CA ILE A 106 0.21 5.20 -0.60
C ILE A 106 -0.54 5.11 0.74
N LEU A 107 -1.56 4.25 0.84
CA LEU A 107 -2.34 4.09 2.06
C LEU A 107 -1.50 3.62 3.25
N ASN A 108 -0.62 2.64 3.03
CA ASN A 108 0.26 2.10 4.06
C ASN A 108 1.23 3.18 4.58
N ASP A 109 1.95 3.85 3.68
CA ASP A 109 2.87 4.93 4.05
C ASP A 109 2.13 6.08 4.75
N TYR A 110 0.94 6.43 4.25
CA TYR A 110 0.13 7.50 4.81
C TYR A 110 -0.33 7.17 6.24
N GLY A 111 -0.81 5.95 6.47
CA GLY A 111 -1.16 5.46 7.79
C GLY A 111 0.03 5.51 8.76
N GLU A 112 1.21 5.05 8.32
CA GLU A 112 2.43 5.14 9.14
C GLU A 112 2.83 6.58 9.48
N LEU A 113 2.66 7.52 8.55
CA LEU A 113 2.97 8.93 8.78
C LEU A 113 2.02 9.55 9.79
N LEU A 114 0.71 9.29 9.66
CA LEU A 114 -0.30 9.74 10.63
C LEU A 114 -0.03 9.16 12.01
N ALA A 115 0.35 7.88 12.09
CA ALA A 115 0.71 7.23 13.34
C ALA A 115 1.87 7.97 14.06
N LYS A 116 2.93 8.25 13.31
CA LYS A 116 4.12 8.95 13.80
C LYS A 116 3.81 10.37 14.26
N ILE A 117 2.94 11.10 13.55
CA ILE A 117 2.56 12.49 13.90
C ILE A 117 1.74 12.54 15.19
N GLN A 118 0.78 11.60 15.35
CA GLN A 118 -0.11 11.59 16.50
C GLN A 118 0.51 10.92 17.74
N GLY A 119 1.64 10.23 17.60
CA GLY A 119 2.20 9.38 18.67
C GLY A 119 1.32 8.17 18.98
N VAL A 120 0.41 7.81 18.07
CA VAL A 120 -0.56 6.71 18.18
C VAL A 120 -0.16 5.69 17.14
N GLU A 121 0.10 4.43 17.50
CA GLU A 121 0.23 3.38 16.49
C GLU A 121 -1.11 3.17 15.79
N LEU A 122 -1.18 3.48 14.49
CA LEU A 122 -2.29 3.03 13.65
C LEU A 122 -2.14 1.54 13.49
N GLY A 123 -2.92 0.80 14.27
CA GLY A 123 -2.76 -0.62 14.51
C GLY A 123 -2.48 -1.41 13.24
N LYS A 124 -1.23 -1.80 13.05
CA LYS A 124 -0.90 -3.00 12.27
C LYS A 124 -1.06 -4.18 13.23
N SER A 125 -2.19 -4.89 13.21
CA SER A 125 -2.29 -6.30 13.60
C SER A 125 -3.71 -6.85 13.47
N SER A 126 -4.00 -7.52 12.36
CA SER A 126 -4.95 -8.64 12.35
C SER A 126 -4.42 -9.86 11.57
N ALA A 127 -3.11 -10.05 11.56
CA ALA A 127 -2.49 -11.28 11.06
C ALA A 127 -1.24 -11.63 11.87
N SER A 128 -1.38 -11.75 13.18
CA SER A 128 -0.46 -12.49 14.05
C SER A 128 -1.23 -13.06 15.24
N ALA A 129 -2.29 -13.81 14.93
CA ALA A 129 -2.79 -14.84 15.83
C ALA A 129 -2.32 -16.19 15.28
N SER A 130 -1.01 -16.46 15.40
CA SER A 130 -0.49 -17.80 15.20
C SER A 130 0.14 -18.27 16.50
N SER A 131 -0.40 -19.41 16.97
CA SER A 131 0.12 -20.27 18.03
C SER A 131 -0.08 -19.81 19.49
N SER A 132 -1.25 -20.14 20.03
CA SER A 132 -1.26 -20.87 21.29
C SER A 132 -1.85 -22.23 21.00
N LYS A 133 -0.97 -23.16 20.62
CA LYS A 133 -1.29 -24.57 20.47
C LYS A 133 -1.76 -25.07 21.83
N GLU A 134 -3.03 -25.46 21.87
CA GLU A 134 -3.62 -26.30 22.89
C GLU A 134 -2.76 -27.58 23.07
N THR A 135 -2.39 -27.88 24.31
CA THR A 135 -2.24 -29.27 24.75
C THR A 135 -2.72 -29.40 26.20
N PRO A 136 -3.59 -30.39 26.50
CA PRO A 136 -4.24 -30.59 27.80
C PRO A 136 -3.49 -31.60 28.69
N ALA A 137 -4.06 -31.84 29.88
CA ALA A 137 -3.84 -32.94 30.85
C ALA A 137 -2.66 -32.78 31.84
N VAL A 138 -2.95 -32.65 33.15
CA VAL A 138 -3.00 -33.69 34.23
C VAL A 138 -1.58 -33.94 34.78
N GLU A 139 -1.32 -33.76 36.07
CA GLU A 139 -1.68 -34.63 37.20
C GLU A 139 -1.71 -33.85 38.54
#